data_AF-A0A6C0ICG3-F1
#
_entry.id   AF-A0A6C0ICG3-F1
#
_cell.length_a   1.000
_cell.length_b   1.000
_cell.length_c   1.000
_cell.angle_alpha   90.00
_cell.angle_beta   90.00
_cell.angle_gamma   90.00
#
_symmetry.space_group_name_H-M   'P 1'
#
loop_
_entity.id
_entity.type
_entity.pdbx_description
1 polymer ?
#
loop_
_entity_poly.entity_id
_entity_poly.type
_entity_poly.pdbx_seq_one_letter_code
_entity_poly.pdbx_strand_id
1 'polypeptide(L)'
;MTGFNPPFRGIYKILLANGYDFRSSMLELIDNSLSKNAKNIRIIIARENEADENSPITRIIIYDNGTAMDSNTLVNAFTIGHEKLNRDSNDIGEFSTGMKAGFFNMGLDITVISKVSGGDLVGLYANVEAMKESNSYAPTEIVNKMYPEFLNTHFVQNDISSFMEQSSGTFIQIKNLIPKCQMIFSDAIEKITKTIMNSYTVMPNNCKIIVTDQGNFTKDIIPSNLFYIDQDNKLEFPPITTTLLIYKGDSISKPYRVIEKNTTVRVIKNNKNKPVKTGGSLTSPVYYEYTAYTRGQQFHTNMEKITKVPTTECLGEIDIRLIQVKDLFFQQEKEYFIESSVMVGDRKGFYFNRGIRTVGSALNLGKPMHDRSTDNCERQRMQVTFPAKLDSIIGSKFNKQMENNALPCIVLNDALWSIWKQVIIKWEADSPVKVKSETETTAAVPAGPAPAAPAAPAAPALGPRAEAVAWLVAQLPDEAPAPAPAPAPAPALAAPAPAPALAPAPAPAAPAPAPAPAPPPPPAPAPAPAPAPAPAPALAAPAPVLTTHSIAAHERTTSKSDYDLLVQLRNIVTIANTRDFNILLASANTSIQPGNTDIYKALMKISSLLGE
;
A
#
# COMPACT_ATOMS: atom_id res chain seq x y z
N MET A 1 25.24 -37.02 -9.42
CA MET A 1 24.40 -36.00 -10.06
C MET A 1 24.52 -34.73 -9.25
N THR A 2 25.31 -33.75 -9.71
CA THR A 2 25.44 -32.44 -9.06
C THR A 2 24.14 -31.66 -9.28
N GLY A 3 23.54 -31.20 -8.18
CA GLY A 3 22.16 -30.72 -8.12
C GLY A 3 21.83 -29.56 -9.06
N PHE A 4 20.60 -29.58 -9.57
CA PHE A 4 19.97 -28.50 -10.32
C PHE A 4 19.68 -27.31 -9.38
N ASN A 5 20.71 -26.57 -8.98
CA ASN A 5 20.50 -25.29 -8.30
C ASN A 5 20.07 -24.23 -9.34
N PRO A 6 18.95 -23.51 -9.14
CA PRO A 6 18.50 -22.52 -10.10
C PRO A 6 19.53 -21.38 -10.22
N PRO A 7 19.82 -20.84 -11.41
CA PRO A 7 20.81 -19.78 -11.57
C PRO A 7 20.33 -18.45 -10.96
N PHE A 8 21.14 -17.81 -10.10
CA PHE A 8 20.78 -16.54 -9.46
C PHE A 8 20.36 -15.48 -10.47
N ARG A 9 21.02 -15.38 -11.63
CA ARG A 9 20.66 -14.41 -12.68
C ARG A 9 19.21 -14.55 -13.13
N GLY A 10 18.71 -15.77 -13.27
CA GLY A 10 17.35 -16.05 -13.72
C GLY A 10 16.33 -15.65 -12.66
N ILE A 11 16.54 -16.09 -11.42
CA ILE A 11 15.65 -15.75 -10.30
C ILE A 11 15.70 -14.27 -9.95
N TYR A 12 16.87 -13.63 -9.99
CA TYR A 12 17.00 -12.19 -9.78
C TYR A 12 16.15 -11.40 -10.77
N LYS A 13 16.17 -11.77 -12.07
CA LYS A 13 15.27 -11.17 -13.08
C LYS A 13 13.79 -11.35 -12.73
N ILE A 14 13.39 -12.52 -12.24
CA ILE A 14 12.01 -12.78 -11.80
C ILE A 14 11.65 -11.90 -10.59
N LEU A 15 12.55 -11.78 -9.60
CA LEU A 15 12.31 -10.94 -8.43
C LEU A 15 12.19 -9.45 -8.77
N LEU A 16 12.95 -8.96 -9.76
CA LEU A 16 12.80 -7.59 -10.26
C LEU A 16 11.51 -7.36 -11.05
N ALA A 17 10.99 -8.40 -11.71
CA ALA A 17 9.77 -8.30 -12.53
C ALA A 17 8.47 -8.29 -11.71
N ASN A 18 8.52 -8.61 -10.40
CA ASN A 18 7.35 -8.74 -9.53
C ASN A 18 6.69 -7.41 -9.12
N GLY A 19 7.01 -6.28 -9.77
CA GLY A 19 6.34 -5.00 -9.55
C GLY A 19 6.70 -4.28 -8.24
N TYR A 20 7.77 -4.68 -7.56
CA TYR A 20 8.25 -3.96 -6.37
C TYR A 20 8.87 -2.62 -6.78
N ASP A 21 8.36 -1.56 -6.17
CA ASP A 21 8.87 -0.20 -6.23
C ASP A 21 9.42 0.22 -4.85
N PHE A 22 9.98 1.42 -4.75
CA PHE A 22 10.50 1.96 -3.49
C PHE A 22 9.47 1.90 -2.34
N ARG A 23 8.20 2.24 -2.63
CA ARG A 23 7.12 2.28 -1.63
C ARG A 23 6.77 0.89 -1.11
N SER A 24 6.45 -0.02 -2.02
CA SER A 24 6.08 -1.40 -1.69
C SER A 24 7.25 -2.19 -1.12
N SER A 25 8.50 -1.82 -1.43
CA SER A 25 9.70 -2.41 -0.81
C SER A 25 9.87 -1.93 0.62
N MET A 26 9.70 -0.63 0.90
CA MET A 26 9.76 -0.08 2.26
C MET A 26 8.71 -0.73 3.18
N LEU A 27 7.48 -0.87 2.68
CA LEU A 27 6.39 -1.47 3.43
C LEU A 27 6.70 -2.91 3.87
N GLU A 28 7.39 -3.68 3.03
CA GLU A 28 7.77 -5.05 3.35
C GLU A 28 8.78 -5.12 4.49
N LEU A 29 9.68 -4.14 4.58
CA LEU A 29 10.67 -4.09 5.68
C LEU A 29 10.00 -3.70 7.00
N ILE A 30 9.02 -2.81 6.94
CA ILE A 30 8.19 -2.44 8.09
C ILE A 30 7.32 -3.63 8.51
N ASP A 31 6.65 -4.31 7.57
CA ASP A 31 5.83 -5.50 7.84
C ASP A 31 6.66 -6.59 8.54
N ASN A 32 7.90 -6.83 8.08
CA ASN A 32 8.81 -7.76 8.74
C ASN A 32 9.14 -7.34 10.18
N SER A 33 9.42 -6.05 10.40
CA SER A 33 9.68 -5.50 11.73
C SER A 33 8.48 -5.69 12.67
N LEU A 34 7.27 -5.38 12.19
CA LEU A 34 6.04 -5.52 12.96
C LEU A 34 5.71 -6.98 13.29
N SER A 35 5.94 -7.91 12.35
CA SER A 35 5.77 -9.35 12.58
C SER A 35 6.67 -9.89 13.70
N LYS A 36 7.73 -9.16 14.06
CA LYS A 36 8.67 -9.49 15.14
C LYS A 36 8.45 -8.68 16.40
N ASN A 37 7.25 -8.09 16.56
CA ASN A 37 6.84 -7.32 17.74
C ASN A 37 7.74 -6.11 18.01
N ALA A 38 8.30 -5.49 16.96
CA ALA A 38 9.01 -4.23 17.10
C ALA A 38 8.12 -3.16 17.74
N LYS A 39 8.71 -2.36 18.64
CA LYS A 39 8.07 -1.19 19.28
C LYS A 39 8.63 0.11 18.73
N ASN A 40 9.82 0.08 18.13
CA ASN A 40 10.44 1.22 17.49
C ASN A 40 11.04 0.74 16.17
N ILE A 41 10.67 1.41 15.08
CA ILE A 41 11.22 1.23 13.75
C ILE A 41 11.83 2.56 13.34
N ARG A 42 13.13 2.57 13.05
CA ARG A 42 13.85 3.74 12.56
C ARG A 42 14.14 3.54 11.08
N ILE A 43 13.87 4.56 10.29
CA ILE A 43 14.24 4.61 8.87
C ILE A 43 15.19 5.78 8.70
N ILE A 44 16.40 5.53 8.20
CA ILE A 44 17.36 6.60 7.89
C ILE A 44 17.47 6.72 6.38
N ILE A 45 17.19 7.91 5.86
CA ILE A 45 17.37 8.25 4.44
C ILE A 45 18.62 9.09 4.32
N ALA A 46 19.68 8.45 3.85
CA ALA A 46 20.97 9.07 3.69
C ALA A 46 21.04 9.91 2.42
N ARG A 47 21.68 11.08 2.48
CA ARG A 47 21.90 12.00 1.35
C ARG A 47 23.34 12.46 1.26
N GLU A 48 23.76 12.97 0.10
CA GLU A 48 25.14 13.44 -0.13
C GLU A 48 25.48 14.70 0.68
N ASN A 49 24.53 15.62 0.80
CA ASN A 49 24.67 16.88 1.51
C ASN A 49 23.47 17.08 2.46
N GLU A 50 23.73 17.00 3.75
CA GLU A 50 22.71 17.15 4.81
C GLU A 50 22.14 18.59 4.91
N ALA A 51 22.82 19.58 4.33
CA ALA A 51 22.33 20.95 4.32
C ALA A 51 21.33 21.23 3.18
N ASP A 52 21.19 20.33 2.21
CA ASP A 52 20.36 20.53 1.01
C ASP A 52 19.23 19.49 0.93
N GLU A 53 17.99 19.94 1.04
CA GLU A 53 16.78 19.10 0.93
C GLU A 53 16.60 18.46 -0.45
N ASN A 54 17.23 19.02 -1.48
CA ASN A 54 17.24 18.48 -2.84
C ASN A 54 18.46 17.59 -3.10
N SER A 55 19.28 17.33 -2.08
CA SER A 55 20.41 16.43 -2.21
C SER A 55 19.94 15.00 -2.56
N PRO A 56 20.59 14.33 -3.52
CA PRO A 56 20.24 12.97 -3.89
C PRO A 56 20.47 12.00 -2.72
N ILE A 57 19.59 11.01 -2.61
CA ILE A 57 19.72 9.97 -1.60
C ILE A 57 20.81 8.97 -2.01
N THR A 58 21.62 8.54 -1.05
CA THR A 58 22.76 7.64 -1.26
C THR A 58 22.54 6.25 -0.69
N ARG A 59 21.79 6.16 0.42
CA ARG A 59 21.54 4.91 1.15
C ARG A 59 20.17 4.93 1.80
N ILE A 60 19.60 3.75 1.96
CA ILE A 60 18.36 3.54 2.73
C ILE A 60 18.71 2.57 3.86
N ILE A 61 18.40 2.97 5.08
CA ILE A 61 18.61 2.14 6.27
C ILE A 61 17.27 1.99 6.98
N ILE A 62 17.00 0.79 7.45
CA ILE A 62 15.89 0.53 8.37
C ILE A 62 16.38 -0.38 9.48
N TYR A 63 16.03 -0.06 10.72
CA TYR A 63 16.25 -0.97 11.82
C TYR A 63 15.11 -0.94 12.83
N ASP A 64 14.96 -2.03 13.54
CA ASP A 64 13.91 -2.25 14.52
C ASP A 64 14.47 -2.86 15.81
N ASN A 65 13.68 -2.79 16.88
CA ASN A 65 14.01 -3.41 18.17
C ASN A 65 13.19 -4.68 18.47
N GLY A 66 12.78 -5.40 17.43
CA GLY A 66 11.96 -6.60 17.51
C GLY A 66 12.76 -7.86 17.86
N THR A 67 12.10 -8.99 17.63
CA THR A 67 12.66 -10.33 17.81
C THR A 67 13.60 -10.64 16.65
N ALA A 68 14.89 -10.45 16.89
CA ALA A 68 15.98 -10.61 15.94
C ALA A 68 16.18 -12.06 15.43
N MET A 69 17.22 -12.27 14.64
CA MET A 69 17.59 -13.53 14.03
C MET A 69 18.98 -13.96 14.50
N ASP A 70 19.14 -15.25 14.81
CA ASP A 70 20.47 -15.86 14.89
C ASP A 70 21.06 -16.08 13.49
N SER A 71 22.31 -16.55 13.39
CA SER A 71 22.97 -16.69 12.09
C SER A 71 22.23 -17.63 11.13
N ASN A 72 21.78 -18.78 11.60
CA ASN A 72 21.06 -19.75 10.76
C ASN A 72 19.73 -19.16 10.26
N THR A 73 18.98 -18.52 11.15
CA THR A 73 17.72 -17.85 10.83
C THR A 73 17.95 -16.71 9.85
N LEU A 74 19.00 -15.92 10.02
CA LEU A 74 19.37 -14.83 9.13
C LEU A 74 19.71 -15.34 7.71
N VAL A 75 20.51 -16.40 7.61
CA VAL A 75 20.85 -17.04 6.34
C VAL A 75 19.59 -17.59 5.66
N ASN A 76 18.75 -18.33 6.40
CA ASN A 76 17.48 -18.87 5.87
C ASN A 76 16.54 -17.74 5.43
N ALA A 77 16.48 -16.65 6.20
CA ALA A 77 15.73 -15.45 5.87
C ALA A 77 16.28 -14.72 4.63
N PHE A 78 17.53 -14.97 4.22
CA PHE A 78 18.12 -14.49 2.96
C PHE A 78 18.02 -15.51 1.80
N THR A 79 17.90 -16.81 2.08
CA THR A 79 17.66 -17.88 1.07
C THR A 79 16.30 -17.77 0.35
N ILE A 80 16.32 -17.70 -0.99
CA ILE A 80 15.08 -17.63 -1.81
C ILE A 80 14.37 -18.99 -1.84
N GLY A 81 13.04 -18.99 -1.73
CA GLY A 81 12.23 -20.21 -1.80
C GLY A 81 12.16 -21.01 -0.50
N HIS A 82 12.63 -20.44 0.62
CA HIS A 82 12.46 -21.05 1.93
C HIS A 82 11.00 -20.94 2.40
N GLU A 83 10.27 -22.06 2.42
CA GLU A 83 8.89 -22.12 2.90
C GLU A 83 8.84 -22.08 4.43
N LYS A 84 7.93 -21.28 5.00
CA LYS A 84 7.60 -21.37 6.42
C LYS A 84 6.57 -22.48 6.59
N LEU A 85 6.86 -23.48 7.44
CA LEU A 85 5.98 -24.63 7.65
C LEU A 85 4.62 -24.28 8.26
N ASN A 86 4.51 -23.16 8.99
CA ASN A 86 3.26 -22.67 9.58
C ASN A 86 3.11 -21.17 9.26
N ARG A 87 2.00 -20.80 8.60
CA ARG A 87 1.64 -19.42 8.25
C ARG A 87 0.53 -18.93 9.17
N ASP A 88 0.71 -17.79 9.81
CA ASP A 88 -0.35 -17.18 10.60
C ASP A 88 -1.43 -16.56 9.70
N SER A 89 -2.68 -16.50 10.15
CA SER A 89 -3.81 -15.97 9.35
C SER A 89 -3.62 -14.51 8.92
N ASN A 90 -2.76 -13.79 9.63
CA ASN A 90 -2.41 -12.39 9.40
C ASN A 90 -1.06 -12.20 8.70
N ASP A 91 -0.36 -13.28 8.33
CA ASP A 91 0.93 -13.19 7.64
C ASP A 91 0.76 -12.59 6.23
N ILE A 92 1.34 -11.41 6.06
CA ILE A 92 1.26 -10.62 4.83
C ILE A 92 2.02 -11.31 3.69
N GLY A 93 3.16 -11.97 3.99
CA GLY A 93 4.00 -12.68 3.01
C GLY A 93 3.71 -14.18 2.91
N GLU A 94 3.50 -14.67 1.68
CA GLU A 94 3.22 -16.09 1.39
C GLU A 94 4.46 -16.89 0.98
N PHE A 95 5.31 -16.31 0.12
CA PHE A 95 6.38 -17.05 -0.57
C PHE A 95 7.78 -16.83 0.02
N SER A 96 7.88 -16.17 1.18
CA SER A 96 9.16 -15.70 1.76
C SER A 96 10.03 -14.90 0.79
N THR A 97 9.48 -14.37 -0.30
CA THR A 97 10.23 -13.64 -1.34
C THR A 97 10.16 -12.13 -1.16
N GLY A 98 9.19 -11.64 -0.38
CA GLY A 98 8.86 -10.22 -0.32
C GLY A 98 9.98 -9.33 0.20
N MET A 99 10.63 -9.74 1.29
CA MET A 99 11.81 -9.06 1.82
C MET A 99 12.95 -8.97 0.79
N LYS A 100 13.21 -10.07 0.09
CA LYS A 100 14.33 -10.21 -0.88
C LYS A 100 14.07 -9.39 -2.13
N ALA A 101 12.84 -9.49 -2.66
CA ALA A 101 12.39 -8.63 -3.74
C ALA A 101 12.46 -7.16 -3.31
N GLY A 102 12.11 -6.83 -2.07
CA GLY A 102 12.25 -5.48 -1.52
C GLY A 102 13.67 -4.95 -1.62
N PHE A 103 14.66 -5.67 -1.10
CA PHE A 103 16.07 -5.24 -1.15
C PHE A 103 16.60 -5.12 -2.58
N PHE A 104 16.40 -6.15 -3.40
CA PHE A 104 16.90 -6.20 -4.77
C PHE A 104 16.24 -5.15 -5.68
N ASN A 105 15.02 -4.72 -5.36
CA ASN A 105 14.34 -3.63 -6.05
C ASN A 105 14.67 -2.23 -5.48
N MET A 106 15.62 -2.12 -4.54
CA MET A 106 16.10 -0.84 -4.01
C MET A 106 17.58 -0.58 -4.29
N GLY A 107 18.46 -1.57 -4.17
CA GLY A 107 19.90 -1.38 -4.39
C GLY A 107 20.67 -2.66 -4.63
N LEU A 108 21.97 -2.51 -4.92
CA LEU A 108 22.87 -3.61 -5.28
C LEU A 108 23.73 -4.09 -4.11
N ASP A 109 23.89 -3.26 -3.08
CA ASP A 109 24.71 -3.56 -1.90
C ASP A 109 23.82 -3.66 -0.67
N ILE A 110 23.62 -4.87 -0.18
CA ILE A 110 22.70 -5.15 0.92
C ILE A 110 23.52 -5.65 2.10
N THR A 111 23.40 -4.99 3.24
CA THR A 111 24.01 -5.44 4.50
C THR A 111 22.92 -5.61 5.52
N VAL A 112 22.86 -6.79 6.16
CA VAL A 112 21.92 -7.08 7.24
C VAL A 112 22.71 -7.51 8.44
N ILE A 113 22.42 -6.92 9.60
CA ILE A 113 22.91 -7.38 10.90
C ILE A 113 21.74 -7.60 11.82
N SER A 114 21.85 -8.58 12.70
CA SER A 114 20.78 -8.94 13.62
C SER A 114 21.38 -9.39 14.95
N LYS A 115 20.73 -9.00 16.05
CA LYS A 115 21.21 -9.28 17.41
C LYS A 115 20.07 -9.83 18.25
N VAL A 116 20.16 -11.10 18.62
CA VAL A 116 19.27 -11.70 19.62
C VAL A 116 19.69 -11.21 21.01
N SER A 117 18.72 -11.00 21.91
CA SER A 117 19.01 -10.57 23.28
C SER A 117 19.96 -11.54 23.98
N GLY A 118 21.10 -11.04 24.46
CA GLY A 118 22.15 -11.83 25.09
C GLY A 118 22.98 -12.71 24.13
N GLY A 119 22.74 -12.64 22.83
CA GLY A 119 23.49 -13.38 21.80
C GLY A 119 24.60 -12.58 21.13
N ASP A 120 25.37 -13.25 20.27
CA ASP A 120 26.33 -12.59 19.39
C ASP A 120 25.59 -11.72 18.34
N LEU A 121 26.21 -10.60 17.95
CA LEU A 121 25.79 -9.84 16.78
C LEU A 121 26.20 -10.62 15.52
N VAL A 122 25.25 -10.96 14.67
CA VAL A 122 25.46 -11.68 13.41
C VAL A 122 25.22 -10.77 12.21
N GLY A 123 25.73 -11.13 11.04
CA GLY A 123 25.55 -10.33 9.84
C GLY A 123 25.68 -11.10 8.53
N LEU A 124 25.25 -10.44 7.46
CA LEU A 124 25.51 -10.86 6.09
C LEU A 124 25.74 -9.63 5.20
N TYR A 125 26.62 -9.77 4.22
CA TYR A 125 26.79 -8.82 3.13
C TYR A 125 26.50 -9.51 1.80
N ALA A 126 25.67 -8.88 0.99
CA ALA A 126 25.33 -9.36 -0.34
C ALA A 126 25.56 -8.25 -1.37
N ASN A 127 26.57 -8.46 -2.22
CA ASN A 127 26.78 -7.68 -3.43
C ASN A 127 26.11 -8.38 -4.61
N VAL A 128 25.05 -7.76 -5.13
CA VAL A 128 24.21 -8.36 -6.18
C VAL A 128 25.00 -8.63 -7.47
N GLU A 129 25.96 -7.79 -7.83
CA GLU A 129 26.78 -8.02 -9.04
C GLU A 129 27.72 -9.21 -8.85
N ALA A 130 28.39 -9.32 -7.70
CA ALA A 130 29.22 -10.49 -7.38
C ALA A 130 28.39 -11.80 -7.35
N MET A 131 27.15 -11.74 -6.84
CA MET A 131 26.21 -12.86 -6.89
C MET A 131 25.79 -13.21 -8.32
N LYS A 132 25.62 -12.22 -9.21
CA LYS A 132 25.37 -12.46 -10.65
C LYS A 132 26.59 -13.05 -11.33
N GLU A 133 27.79 -12.57 -11.05
CA GLU A 133 29.04 -13.07 -11.62
C GLU A 133 29.26 -14.54 -11.28
N SER A 134 29.15 -14.88 -10.00
CA SER A 134 29.22 -16.26 -9.49
C SER A 134 27.96 -17.10 -9.79
N ASN A 135 26.87 -16.45 -10.22
CA ASN A 135 25.56 -17.04 -10.47
C ASN A 135 25.00 -17.84 -9.26
N SER A 136 25.36 -17.42 -8.05
CA SER A 136 25.03 -18.08 -6.77
C SER A 136 24.11 -17.23 -5.90
N TYR A 137 23.24 -17.87 -5.11
CA TYR A 137 22.42 -17.20 -4.09
C TYR A 137 23.16 -16.93 -2.79
N ALA A 138 24.38 -17.47 -2.64
CA ALA A 138 25.15 -17.26 -1.43
C ALA A 138 25.42 -15.75 -1.26
N PRO A 139 25.16 -15.18 -0.09
CA PRO A 139 25.69 -13.87 0.26
C PRO A 139 27.19 -13.84 0.01
N THR A 140 27.70 -12.67 -0.35
CA THR A 140 29.14 -12.44 -0.56
C THR A 140 29.93 -12.71 0.72
N GLU A 141 29.33 -12.42 1.88
CA GLU A 141 29.92 -12.71 3.19
C GLU A 141 28.84 -13.04 4.22
N ILE A 142 29.14 -13.97 5.14
CA ILE A 142 28.30 -14.33 6.29
C ILE A 142 29.14 -14.22 7.56
N VAL A 143 28.61 -13.54 8.56
CA VAL A 143 29.29 -13.22 9.83
C VAL A 143 28.52 -13.86 10.98
N ASN A 144 29.02 -14.99 11.49
CA ASN A 144 28.42 -15.68 12.64
C ASN A 144 28.71 -14.98 13.97
N LYS A 145 29.74 -14.12 14.01
CA LYS A 145 30.10 -13.30 15.16
C LYS A 145 30.79 -12.03 14.66
N MET A 146 30.21 -10.88 14.97
CA MET A 146 30.65 -9.59 14.43
C MET A 146 32.08 -9.24 14.82
N TYR A 147 32.81 -8.65 13.88
CA TYR A 147 34.19 -8.18 14.06
C TYR A 147 34.39 -6.77 13.49
N PRO A 148 35.36 -5.98 13.99
CA PRO A 148 35.47 -4.55 13.67
C PRO A 148 35.70 -4.25 12.18
N GLU A 149 36.47 -5.07 11.48
CA GLU A 149 36.80 -4.86 10.06
C GLU A 149 35.55 -4.91 9.18
N PHE A 150 34.60 -5.81 9.47
CA PHE A 150 33.31 -5.85 8.78
C PHE A 150 32.53 -4.55 9.00
N LEU A 151 32.47 -4.08 10.26
CA LEU A 151 31.75 -2.86 10.60
C LEU A 151 32.33 -1.63 9.89
N ASN A 152 33.65 -1.48 9.95
CA ASN A 152 34.39 -0.39 9.33
C ASN A 152 34.29 -0.40 7.79
N THR A 153 34.16 -1.58 7.19
CA THR A 153 34.04 -1.74 5.73
C THR A 153 32.63 -1.43 5.24
N HIS A 154 31.60 -1.87 5.97
CA HIS A 154 30.23 -1.85 5.45
C HIS A 154 29.37 -0.69 5.98
N PHE A 155 29.71 -0.06 7.10
CA PHE A 155 28.87 0.95 7.74
C PHE A 155 29.58 2.27 7.99
N VAL A 156 28.80 3.34 8.08
CA VAL A 156 29.22 4.60 8.69
C VAL A 156 28.90 4.51 10.19
N GLN A 157 29.87 4.81 11.05
CA GLN A 157 29.73 4.59 12.50
C GLN A 157 28.52 5.32 13.12
N ASN A 158 28.20 6.52 12.63
CA ASN A 158 27.04 7.27 13.12
C ASN A 158 25.71 6.59 12.77
N ASP A 159 25.62 5.91 11.62
CA ASP A 159 24.40 5.27 11.13
C ASP A 159 24.01 4.05 12.01
N ILE A 160 24.99 3.37 12.59
CA ILE A 160 24.81 2.10 13.33
C ILE A 160 24.82 2.27 14.86
N SER A 161 25.38 3.35 15.39
CA SER A 161 25.61 3.58 16.83
C SER A 161 24.38 3.27 17.70
N SER A 162 23.24 3.91 17.39
CA SER A 162 21.97 3.74 18.09
C SER A 162 21.41 2.31 18.07
N PHE A 163 21.72 1.53 17.03
CA PHE A 163 21.34 0.12 16.95
C PHE A 163 22.22 -0.75 17.85
N MET A 164 23.52 -0.46 17.93
CA MET A 164 24.46 -1.23 18.74
C MET A 164 24.11 -1.22 20.24
N GLU A 165 23.44 -0.16 20.71
CA GLU A 165 22.97 -0.01 22.09
C GLU A 165 21.75 -0.87 22.43
N GLN A 166 20.98 -1.34 21.44
CA GLN A 166 19.75 -2.09 21.68
C GLN A 166 20.05 -3.49 22.22
N SER A 167 19.21 -4.07 23.07
CA SER A 167 19.39 -5.47 23.49
C SER A 167 19.14 -6.46 22.35
N SER A 168 18.19 -6.14 21.47
CA SER A 168 17.87 -6.95 20.30
C SER A 168 17.32 -6.11 19.16
N GLY A 169 17.43 -6.63 17.94
CA GLY A 169 16.86 -5.99 16.75
C GLY A 169 17.47 -6.50 15.45
N THR A 170 16.96 -6.00 14.33
CA THR A 170 17.54 -6.20 13.00
C THR A 170 17.80 -4.85 12.36
N PHE A 171 18.94 -4.72 11.68
CA PHE A 171 19.35 -3.53 10.95
C PHE A 171 19.67 -3.93 9.51
N ILE A 172 19.08 -3.21 8.57
CA ILE A 172 19.24 -3.44 7.14
C ILE A 172 19.68 -2.14 6.49
N GLN A 173 20.78 -2.21 5.73
CA GLN A 173 21.29 -1.12 4.92
C GLN A 173 21.32 -1.51 3.45
N ILE A 174 20.91 -0.57 2.61
CA ILE A 174 20.88 -0.71 1.16
C ILE A 174 21.65 0.46 0.55
N LYS A 175 22.70 0.15 -0.19
CA LYS A 175 23.56 1.09 -0.92
C LYS A 175 23.52 0.79 -2.42
N ASN A 176 24.14 1.66 -3.22
CA ASN A 176 24.18 1.54 -4.68
C ASN A 176 22.75 1.41 -5.22
N LEU A 177 21.94 2.44 -4.93
CA LEU A 177 20.52 2.46 -5.27
C LEU A 177 20.33 2.34 -6.77
N ILE A 178 19.39 1.49 -7.18
CA ILE A 178 19.07 1.32 -8.60
C ILE A 178 18.33 2.55 -9.14
N PRO A 179 18.33 2.81 -10.46
CA PRO A 179 17.81 4.06 -11.03
C PRO A 179 16.39 4.45 -10.59
N LYS A 180 15.48 3.48 -10.43
CA LYS A 180 14.09 3.75 -9.98
C LYS A 180 13.97 4.18 -8.51
N CYS A 181 15.03 4.02 -7.73
CA CYS A 181 15.11 4.43 -6.32
C CYS A 181 16.04 5.62 -6.12
N GLN A 182 16.75 6.08 -7.15
CA GLN A 182 17.52 7.32 -7.11
C GLN A 182 16.56 8.50 -7.19
N MET A 183 16.53 9.30 -6.14
CA MET A 183 15.68 10.50 -6.02
C MET A 183 16.31 11.49 -5.04
N ILE A 184 15.75 12.69 -4.98
CA ILE A 184 16.15 13.68 -3.98
C ILE A 184 15.55 13.35 -2.62
N PHE A 185 16.16 13.87 -1.56
CA PHE A 185 15.76 13.59 -0.18
C PHE A 185 14.31 13.99 0.11
N SER A 186 13.88 15.19 -0.28
CA SER A 186 12.50 15.67 -0.11
C SER A 186 11.46 14.71 -0.69
N ASP A 187 11.67 14.24 -1.93
CA ASP A 187 10.82 13.25 -2.59
C ASP A 187 10.77 11.91 -1.84
N ALA A 188 11.92 11.42 -1.35
CA ALA A 188 12.00 10.17 -0.62
C ALA A 188 11.22 10.26 0.70
N ILE A 189 11.39 11.35 1.45
CA ILE A 189 10.67 11.62 2.70
C ILE A 189 9.17 11.72 2.46
N GLU A 190 8.74 12.46 1.43
CA GLU A 190 7.32 12.57 1.09
C GLU A 190 6.73 11.19 0.75
N LYS A 191 7.38 10.44 -0.14
CA LYS A 191 6.93 9.10 -0.57
C LYS A 191 6.82 8.15 0.61
N ILE A 192 7.84 8.06 1.47
CA ILE A 192 7.82 7.18 2.65
C ILE A 192 6.73 7.61 3.62
N THR A 193 6.67 8.90 3.96
CA THR A 193 5.69 9.43 4.92
C THR A 193 4.28 9.05 4.48
N LYS A 194 3.89 9.48 3.27
CA LYS A 194 2.53 9.31 2.76
C LYS A 194 2.18 7.84 2.53
N THR A 195 3.15 7.04 2.07
CA THR A 195 2.97 5.59 1.92
C THR A 195 2.69 4.95 3.27
N ILE A 196 3.44 5.23 4.33
CA ILE A 196 3.19 4.64 5.64
C ILE A 196 1.85 5.13 6.20
N MET A 197 1.54 6.43 6.03
CA MET A 197 0.29 7.02 6.49
C MET A 197 -0.95 6.34 5.93
N ASN A 198 -0.96 5.98 4.65
CA ASN A 198 -2.13 5.37 4.00
C ASN A 198 -2.14 3.83 4.03
N SER A 199 -1.04 3.22 4.46
CA SER A 199 -0.81 1.78 4.38
C SER A 199 -1.21 1.04 5.65
N TYR A 200 -1.21 1.71 6.80
CA TYR A 200 -1.55 1.12 8.08
C TYR A 200 -2.73 1.86 8.70
N THR A 201 -3.61 1.13 9.38
CA THR A 201 -4.79 1.71 10.03
C THR A 201 -4.44 2.21 11.44
N VAL A 202 -3.81 1.35 12.23
CA VAL A 202 -3.30 1.63 13.59
C VAL A 202 -2.04 0.81 13.79
N MET A 203 -1.00 1.39 14.42
CA MET A 203 0.22 0.66 14.74
C MET A 203 -0.01 -0.30 15.91
N PRO A 204 0.42 -1.57 15.81
CA PRO A 204 0.27 -2.54 16.89
C PRO A 204 1.26 -2.23 18.01
N ASN A 205 0.95 -2.61 19.25
CA ASN A 205 1.85 -2.50 20.40
C ASN A 205 2.41 -1.09 20.65
N ASN A 206 1.70 -0.04 20.24
CA ASN A 206 2.18 1.35 20.25
C ASN A 206 3.53 1.53 19.52
N CYS A 207 3.76 0.73 18.46
CA CYS A 207 4.98 0.81 17.68
C CYS A 207 5.15 2.20 17.06
N LYS A 208 6.31 2.82 17.25
CA LYS A 208 6.68 4.11 16.67
C LYS A 208 7.49 3.92 15.40
N ILE A 209 7.17 4.67 14.35
CA ILE A 209 7.99 4.76 13.14
C ILE A 209 8.58 6.16 13.08
N ILE A 210 9.90 6.26 13.02
CA ILE A 210 10.62 7.53 12.96
C ILE A 210 11.53 7.53 11.74
N VAL A 211 11.39 8.55 10.89
CA VAL A 211 12.27 8.77 9.73
C VAL A 211 13.25 9.88 10.05
N THR A 212 14.54 9.63 9.80
CA THR A 212 15.61 10.62 9.98
C THR A 212 16.56 10.66 8.80
N ASP A 213 17.46 11.62 8.80
CA ASP A 213 18.72 11.54 8.04
C ASP A 213 19.90 11.36 9.02
N GLN A 214 21.12 11.54 8.54
CA GLN A 214 22.34 11.56 9.36
C GLN A 214 22.64 12.94 9.99
N GLY A 215 21.85 13.96 9.64
CA GLY A 215 21.91 15.27 10.27
C GLY A 215 20.87 15.39 11.39
N ASN A 216 20.14 16.50 11.38
CA ASN A 216 19.15 16.82 12.41
C ASN A 216 17.70 16.59 11.98
N PHE A 217 17.46 16.05 10.78
CA PHE A 217 16.09 15.82 10.33
C PHE A 217 15.47 14.68 11.13
N THR A 218 14.30 14.91 11.70
CA THR A 218 13.51 13.86 12.36
C THR A 218 12.02 14.06 12.12
N LYS A 219 11.34 12.96 11.82
CA LYS A 219 9.90 12.94 11.58
C LYS A 219 9.27 11.66 12.10
N ASP A 220 8.38 11.83 13.07
CA ASP A 220 7.52 10.76 13.55
C ASP A 220 6.38 10.55 12.54
N ILE A 221 6.12 9.30 12.17
CA ILE A 221 5.01 8.94 11.29
C ILE A 221 3.94 8.22 12.10
N ILE A 222 2.75 8.80 12.09
CA ILE A 222 1.55 8.21 12.67
C ILE A 222 0.65 7.80 11.50
N PRO A 223 0.30 6.52 11.35
CA PRO A 223 -0.62 6.10 10.31
C PRO A 223 -1.97 6.81 10.41
N SER A 224 -2.55 7.09 9.25
CA SER A 224 -3.88 7.70 9.17
C SER A 224 -4.94 6.62 9.34
N ASN A 225 -5.85 6.81 10.30
CA ASN A 225 -7.02 5.96 10.46
C ASN A 225 -8.06 6.32 9.38
N LEU A 226 -7.80 5.91 8.13
CA LEU A 226 -8.65 6.20 6.96
C LEU A 226 -10.08 5.65 7.08
N PHE A 227 -10.31 4.73 8.02
CA PHE A 227 -11.61 4.11 8.29
C PHE A 227 -12.32 4.61 9.55
N TYR A 228 -11.70 5.60 10.23
CA TYR A 228 -12.23 6.22 11.44
C TYR A 228 -12.76 5.22 12.46
N ILE A 229 -12.01 4.12 12.65
CA ILE A 229 -12.31 3.15 13.71
C ILE A 229 -12.27 3.90 15.04
N ASP A 230 -13.32 3.74 15.85
CA ASP A 230 -13.55 4.44 17.11
C ASP A 230 -13.59 5.98 17.02
N GLN A 231 -13.86 6.54 15.83
CA GLN A 231 -13.95 7.98 15.57
C GLN A 231 -15.25 8.33 14.81
N ASP A 232 -16.37 7.81 15.29
CA ASP A 232 -17.69 7.98 14.64
C ASP A 232 -18.11 9.46 14.49
N ASN A 233 -17.58 10.36 15.33
CA ASN A 233 -17.78 11.80 15.20
C ASN A 233 -17.25 12.39 13.87
N LYS A 234 -16.37 11.67 13.17
CA LYS A 234 -15.83 12.05 11.85
C LYS A 234 -16.62 11.48 10.68
N LEU A 235 -17.60 10.63 10.94
CA LEU A 235 -18.46 10.00 9.95
C LEU A 235 -19.80 10.72 9.83
N GLU A 236 -20.31 10.84 8.61
CA GLU A 236 -21.60 11.49 8.32
C GLU A 236 -22.77 10.60 8.77
N PHE A 237 -22.59 9.29 8.68
CA PHE A 237 -23.53 8.27 9.14
C PHE A 237 -22.79 7.24 10.00
N PRO A 238 -23.49 6.53 10.92
CA PRO A 238 -22.92 5.38 11.60
C PRO A 238 -22.34 4.36 10.59
N PRO A 239 -21.17 3.77 10.89
CA PRO A 239 -20.55 2.80 10.00
C PRO A 239 -21.46 1.57 9.84
N ILE A 240 -21.53 1.02 8.63
CA ILE A 240 -22.24 -0.24 8.38
C ILE A 240 -21.21 -1.36 8.28
N THR A 241 -21.39 -2.38 9.12
CA THR A 241 -20.57 -3.59 9.10
C THR A 241 -21.38 -4.81 8.69
N THR A 242 -20.72 -5.75 8.01
CA THR A 242 -21.28 -7.05 7.64
C THR A 242 -20.15 -8.05 7.36
N THR A 243 -20.47 -9.34 7.31
CA THR A 243 -19.49 -10.40 7.06
C THR A 243 -19.95 -11.27 5.90
N LEU A 244 -19.06 -11.52 4.94
CA LEU A 244 -19.23 -12.51 3.88
C LEU A 244 -18.55 -13.82 4.28
N LEU A 245 -19.29 -14.92 4.21
CA LEU A 245 -18.85 -16.28 4.46
C LEU A 245 -18.62 -16.97 3.11
N ILE A 246 -17.43 -17.55 2.95
CA ILE A 246 -17.02 -18.22 1.71
C ILE A 246 -17.08 -19.72 1.93
N TYR A 247 -17.88 -20.41 1.12
CA TYR A 247 -18.00 -21.87 1.12
C TYR A 247 -17.58 -22.45 -0.22
N LYS A 248 -17.22 -23.74 -0.21
CA LYS A 248 -17.07 -24.51 -1.44
C LYS A 248 -18.41 -24.58 -2.16
N GLY A 249 -18.40 -24.35 -3.46
CA GLY A 249 -19.59 -24.46 -4.30
C GLY A 249 -19.79 -25.86 -4.87
N ASP A 250 -20.94 -26.03 -5.52
CA ASP A 250 -21.49 -27.34 -5.85
C ASP A 250 -21.02 -27.86 -7.23
N SER A 251 -20.33 -27.03 -8.02
CA SER A 251 -19.84 -27.39 -9.35
C SER A 251 -18.57 -26.64 -9.73
N ILE A 252 -17.87 -27.12 -10.78
CA ILE A 252 -16.70 -26.42 -11.35
C ILE A 252 -17.09 -25.04 -11.89
N SER A 253 -18.30 -24.89 -12.43
CA SER A 253 -18.82 -23.61 -12.94
C SER A 253 -19.28 -22.64 -11.84
N LYS A 254 -19.49 -23.14 -10.61
CA LYS A 254 -19.81 -22.36 -9.41
C LYS A 254 -18.90 -22.86 -8.27
N PRO A 255 -17.59 -22.58 -8.35
CA PRO A 255 -16.61 -23.18 -7.45
C PRO A 255 -16.75 -22.68 -6.01
N TYR A 256 -17.39 -21.52 -5.80
CA TYR A 256 -17.56 -20.88 -4.51
C TYR A 256 -18.99 -20.40 -4.31
N ARG A 257 -19.46 -20.47 -3.07
CA ARG A 257 -20.70 -19.85 -2.59
C ARG A 257 -20.34 -18.68 -1.67
N VAL A 258 -20.95 -17.53 -1.90
CA VAL A 258 -20.71 -16.29 -1.14
C VAL A 258 -21.99 -15.97 -0.38
N ILE A 259 -21.94 -16.09 0.94
CA ILE A 259 -23.11 -15.92 1.81
C ILE A 259 -22.85 -14.78 2.77
N GLU A 260 -23.68 -13.76 2.76
CA GLU A 260 -23.61 -12.70 3.74
C GLU A 260 -24.37 -13.07 5.02
N LYS A 261 -23.72 -12.82 6.16
CA LYS A 261 -24.36 -12.72 7.47
C LYS A 261 -24.71 -11.26 7.75
N ASN A 262 -25.92 -10.86 7.39
CA ASN A 262 -26.35 -9.47 7.49
C ASN A 262 -27.04 -9.17 8.84
N THR A 263 -26.43 -8.29 9.62
CA THR A 263 -26.91 -7.84 10.94
C THR A 263 -27.46 -6.41 10.94
N THR A 264 -27.51 -5.74 9.79
CA THR A 264 -27.84 -4.31 9.69
C THR A 264 -28.92 -4.08 8.63
N VAL A 265 -29.93 -3.27 8.96
CA VAL A 265 -30.96 -2.91 7.99
C VAL A 265 -30.38 -2.00 6.90
N ARG A 266 -30.55 -2.40 5.64
CA ARG A 266 -30.17 -1.65 4.43
C ARG A 266 -31.35 -1.52 3.47
N VAL A 267 -31.16 -0.86 2.33
CA VAL A 267 -32.24 -0.60 1.37
C VAL A 267 -31.82 -0.99 -0.04
N ILE A 268 -32.69 -1.70 -0.75
CA ILE A 268 -32.50 -2.03 -2.17
C ILE A 268 -33.70 -1.57 -2.99
N LYS A 269 -33.51 -1.25 -4.27
CA LYS A 269 -34.60 -0.89 -5.20
C LYS A 269 -35.06 -2.13 -5.95
N ASN A 270 -36.34 -2.47 -5.87
CA ASN A 270 -36.91 -3.62 -6.59
C ASN A 270 -37.18 -3.30 -8.08
N ASN A 271 -37.74 -4.27 -8.83
CA ASN A 271 -38.07 -4.11 -10.26
C ASN A 271 -39.00 -2.93 -10.57
N LYS A 272 -39.76 -2.43 -9.59
CA LYS A 272 -40.65 -1.27 -9.71
C LYS A 272 -39.99 0.03 -9.19
N ASN A 273 -38.67 0.01 -9.02
CA ASN A 273 -37.87 1.09 -8.44
C ASN A 273 -38.31 1.52 -7.02
N LYS A 274 -39.03 0.66 -6.29
CA LYS A 274 -39.47 0.93 -4.92
C LYS A 274 -38.39 0.48 -3.91
N PRO A 275 -38.10 1.28 -2.88
CA PRO A 275 -37.18 0.88 -1.82
C PRO A 275 -37.76 -0.28 -1.00
N VAL A 276 -36.95 -1.30 -0.77
CA VAL A 276 -37.26 -2.48 0.02
C VAL A 276 -36.15 -2.64 1.06
N LYS A 277 -36.53 -2.82 2.33
CA LYS A 277 -35.56 -3.05 3.40
C LYS A 277 -34.97 -4.46 3.29
N THR A 278 -33.66 -4.56 3.46
CA THR A 278 -32.90 -5.82 3.54
C THR A 278 -32.18 -5.90 4.88
N GLY A 279 -31.89 -7.11 5.35
CA GLY A 279 -31.08 -7.33 6.56
C GLY A 279 -31.85 -7.63 7.84
N GLY A 280 -31.08 -7.95 8.88
CA GLY A 280 -31.55 -8.34 10.21
C GLY A 280 -31.03 -7.44 11.33
N SER A 281 -30.89 -8.02 12.52
CA SER A 281 -30.26 -7.41 13.69
C SER A 281 -29.09 -8.26 14.18
N LEU A 282 -28.29 -7.76 15.12
CA LEU A 282 -27.24 -8.54 15.78
C LEU A 282 -27.77 -9.81 16.46
N THR A 283 -28.96 -9.74 17.06
CA THR A 283 -29.61 -10.87 17.75
C THR A 283 -30.37 -11.79 16.80
N SER A 284 -30.61 -11.38 15.56
CA SER A 284 -31.39 -12.12 14.57
C SER A 284 -30.87 -11.77 13.17
N PRO A 285 -29.68 -12.30 12.79
CA PRO A 285 -29.10 -12.03 11.48
C PRO A 285 -29.96 -12.64 10.37
N VAL A 286 -29.96 -11.98 9.23
CA VAL A 286 -30.53 -12.51 7.99
C VAL A 286 -29.40 -12.93 7.07
N TYR A 287 -29.56 -14.10 6.45
CA TYR A 287 -28.55 -14.64 5.53
C TYR A 287 -28.98 -14.45 4.09
N TYR A 288 -28.04 -14.03 3.27
CA TYR A 288 -28.24 -13.83 1.84
C TYR A 288 -27.15 -14.54 1.06
N GLU A 289 -27.53 -15.40 0.12
CA GLU A 289 -26.61 -16.00 -0.83
C GLU A 289 -26.53 -15.15 -2.09
N TYR A 290 -25.31 -14.86 -2.54
CA TYR A 290 -25.04 -14.07 -3.71
C TYR A 290 -24.71 -14.93 -4.92
N THR A 291 -25.18 -14.49 -6.08
CA THR A 291 -24.82 -15.06 -7.38
C THR A 291 -24.14 -14.02 -8.26
N ALA A 292 -23.38 -14.48 -9.26
CA ALA A 292 -22.82 -13.59 -10.26
C ALA A 292 -23.94 -12.80 -10.95
N TYR A 293 -23.71 -11.52 -11.16
CA TYR A 293 -24.64 -10.63 -11.84
C TYR A 293 -24.76 -11.03 -13.31
N THR A 294 -26.00 -11.20 -13.79
CA THR A 294 -26.26 -11.45 -15.20
C THR A 294 -26.58 -10.14 -15.92
N ARG A 295 -25.88 -9.86 -17.02
CA ARG A 295 -26.09 -8.64 -17.82
C ARG A 295 -27.56 -8.51 -18.23
N GLY A 296 -28.14 -7.33 -17.99
CA GLY A 296 -29.54 -7.03 -18.32
C GLY A 296 -30.54 -7.33 -17.19
N GLN A 297 -30.11 -8.00 -16.11
CA GLN A 297 -30.92 -8.14 -14.91
C GLN A 297 -30.76 -6.94 -13.97
N GLN A 298 -31.75 -6.73 -13.10
CA GLN A 298 -31.65 -5.72 -12.06
C GLN A 298 -30.74 -6.21 -10.94
N PHE A 299 -29.91 -5.35 -10.36
CA PHE A 299 -28.89 -5.83 -9.41
C PHE A 299 -29.48 -6.50 -8.16
N HIS A 300 -30.69 -6.15 -7.72
CA HIS A 300 -31.34 -6.80 -6.59
C HIS A 300 -31.67 -8.27 -6.80
N THR A 301 -31.55 -8.79 -8.03
CA THR A 301 -31.76 -10.21 -8.33
C THR A 301 -30.52 -11.06 -8.09
N ASN A 302 -29.37 -10.47 -7.76
CA ASN A 302 -28.12 -11.19 -7.51
C ASN A 302 -27.98 -11.72 -6.07
N MET A 303 -29.05 -11.65 -5.29
CA MET A 303 -29.06 -11.94 -3.86
C MET A 303 -30.36 -12.63 -3.48
N GLU A 304 -30.27 -13.81 -2.86
CA GLU A 304 -31.41 -14.61 -2.40
C GLU A 304 -31.36 -14.80 -0.88
N LYS A 305 -32.48 -14.56 -0.19
CA LYS A 305 -32.57 -14.81 1.25
C LYS A 305 -32.59 -16.31 1.51
N ILE A 306 -31.65 -16.81 2.30
CA ILE A 306 -31.60 -18.22 2.71
C ILE A 306 -32.01 -18.39 4.16
N THR A 307 -32.61 -19.55 4.47
CA THR A 307 -33.02 -19.91 5.85
C THR A 307 -32.03 -20.86 6.52
N LYS A 308 -31.16 -21.50 5.75
CA LYS A 308 -30.14 -22.44 6.23
C LYS A 308 -28.79 -22.09 5.62
N VAL A 309 -27.82 -21.81 6.47
CA VAL A 309 -26.41 -21.69 6.09
C VAL A 309 -25.85 -23.10 5.86
N PRO A 310 -24.93 -23.31 4.89
CA PRO A 310 -24.28 -24.59 4.69
C PRO A 310 -23.69 -25.16 5.99
N THR A 311 -23.82 -26.47 6.18
CA THR A 311 -23.21 -27.19 7.31
C THR A 311 -21.77 -27.64 7.01
N THR A 312 -21.30 -27.42 5.78
CA THR A 312 -19.93 -27.68 5.37
C THR A 312 -18.97 -26.67 5.99
N GLU A 313 -17.67 -26.98 5.97
CA GLU A 313 -16.64 -26.08 6.50
C GLU A 313 -16.64 -24.74 5.76
N CYS A 314 -16.59 -23.65 6.54
CA CYS A 314 -16.40 -22.29 6.03
C CYS A 314 -14.94 -22.09 5.64
N LEU A 315 -14.67 -21.84 4.36
CA LEU A 315 -13.32 -21.63 3.84
C LEU A 315 -12.70 -20.34 4.37
N GLY A 316 -13.51 -19.31 4.60
CA GLY A 316 -13.08 -18.07 5.23
C GLY A 316 -14.18 -17.04 5.37
N GLU A 317 -13.91 -16.05 6.22
CA GLU A 317 -14.81 -14.94 6.52
C GLU A 317 -14.15 -13.63 6.07
N ILE A 318 -14.91 -12.78 5.41
CA ILE A 318 -14.47 -11.46 4.95
C ILE A 318 -15.33 -10.43 5.65
N ASP A 319 -14.73 -9.67 6.56
CA ASP A 319 -15.40 -8.58 7.24
C ASP A 319 -15.37 -7.31 6.40
N ILE A 320 -16.49 -6.61 6.40
CA ILE A 320 -16.69 -5.41 5.61
C ILE A 320 -17.11 -4.28 6.53
N ARG A 321 -16.48 -3.11 6.37
CA ARG A 321 -16.86 -1.85 7.02
C ARG A 321 -17.06 -0.78 5.96
N LEU A 322 -18.27 -0.25 5.86
CA LEU A 322 -18.60 0.87 4.98
C LEU A 322 -18.76 2.14 5.80
N ILE A 323 -18.15 3.22 5.29
CA ILE A 323 -18.21 4.54 5.92
C ILE A 323 -18.51 5.64 4.91
N GLN A 324 -19.08 6.73 5.40
CA GLN A 324 -19.19 8.02 4.72
C GLN A 324 -18.40 9.04 5.54
N VAL A 325 -17.31 9.57 5.00
CA VAL A 325 -16.51 10.58 5.69
C VAL A 325 -17.20 11.95 5.59
N LYS A 326 -17.22 12.73 6.68
CA LYS A 326 -17.70 14.13 6.63
C LYS A 326 -16.78 14.96 5.74
N ASP A 327 -17.34 15.97 5.09
CA ASP A 327 -16.62 16.79 4.12
C ASP A 327 -15.33 17.41 4.68
N LEU A 328 -15.41 18.00 5.88
CA LEU A 328 -14.26 18.63 6.56
C LEU A 328 -13.05 17.69 6.66
N PHE A 329 -13.26 16.46 7.14
CA PHE A 329 -12.18 15.49 7.32
C PHE A 329 -11.70 14.92 5.99
N PHE A 330 -12.63 14.72 5.04
CA PHE A 330 -12.26 14.29 3.70
C PHE A 330 -11.33 15.30 3.02
N GLN A 331 -11.58 16.60 3.13
CA GLN A 331 -10.67 17.62 2.56
C GLN A 331 -9.28 17.57 3.21
N GLN A 332 -9.21 17.44 4.54
CA GLN A 332 -7.95 17.36 5.29
C GLN A 332 -7.09 16.15 4.89
N GLU A 333 -7.70 15.02 4.56
CA GLU A 333 -6.97 13.80 4.18
C GLU A 333 -6.14 13.93 2.91
N LYS A 334 -6.35 14.97 2.07
CA LYS A 334 -5.59 15.17 0.82
C LYS A 334 -4.08 15.14 1.06
N GLU A 335 -3.65 15.68 2.19
CA GLU A 335 -2.25 15.77 2.59
C GLU A 335 -1.60 14.40 2.85
N TYR A 336 -2.39 13.36 3.10
CA TYR A 336 -1.91 12.01 3.38
C TYR A 336 -1.59 11.20 2.11
N PHE A 337 -2.02 11.68 0.93
CA PHE A 337 -1.84 10.99 -0.34
C PHE A 337 -0.77 11.67 -1.21
N ILE A 338 0.05 10.86 -1.88
CA ILE A 338 1.09 11.34 -2.80
C ILE A 338 0.39 11.83 -4.06
N GLU A 339 0.64 13.05 -4.54
CA GLU A 339 -0.12 13.69 -5.64
C GLU A 339 -0.24 12.84 -6.92
N SER A 340 0.74 11.98 -7.17
CA SER A 340 0.76 11.05 -8.31
C SER A 340 -0.05 9.76 -8.11
N SER A 341 -0.63 9.52 -6.93
CA SER A 341 -1.45 8.33 -6.67
C SER A 341 -2.83 8.47 -7.30
N VAL A 342 -3.31 7.38 -7.93
CA VAL A 342 -4.67 7.27 -8.48
C VAL A 342 -5.75 7.59 -7.43
N MET A 343 -5.45 7.37 -6.15
CA MET A 343 -6.36 7.62 -5.03
C MET A 343 -6.41 9.09 -4.57
N VAL A 344 -5.55 9.99 -5.10
CA VAL A 344 -5.51 11.42 -4.70
C VAL A 344 -6.80 12.15 -5.06
N GLY A 345 -7.36 11.85 -6.23
CA GLY A 345 -8.55 12.53 -6.73
C GLY A 345 -9.77 12.24 -5.87
N ASP A 346 -10.00 10.96 -5.57
CA ASP A 346 -11.29 10.52 -5.04
C ASP A 346 -11.23 9.97 -3.61
N ARG A 347 -10.10 9.37 -3.17
CA ARG A 347 -9.95 8.69 -1.84
C ARG A 347 -11.14 7.79 -1.45
N LYS A 348 -11.92 7.35 -2.44
CA LYS A 348 -13.10 6.50 -2.36
C LYS A 348 -12.76 5.15 -2.95
N GLY A 349 -13.51 4.12 -2.63
CA GLY A 349 -13.28 2.79 -3.21
C GLY A 349 -13.34 1.65 -2.23
N PHE A 350 -12.88 0.52 -2.73
CA PHE A 350 -12.62 -0.70 -1.99
C PHE A 350 -11.18 -0.67 -1.50
N TYR A 351 -10.96 -0.88 -0.23
CA TYR A 351 -9.65 -1.02 0.38
C TYR A 351 -9.57 -2.40 1.00
N PHE A 352 -8.61 -3.19 0.54
CA PHE A 352 -8.41 -4.55 0.97
C PHE A 352 -7.35 -4.57 2.06
N ASN A 353 -7.76 -5.03 3.24
CA ASN A 353 -6.92 -5.00 4.43
C ASN A 353 -6.57 -6.43 4.87
N ARG A 354 -5.34 -6.61 5.36
CA ARG A 354 -4.89 -7.77 6.12
C ARG A 354 -4.49 -7.30 7.50
N GLY A 355 -5.32 -7.61 8.50
CA GLY A 355 -5.20 -6.99 9.81
C GLY A 355 -5.18 -5.46 9.68
N ILE A 356 -4.11 -4.83 10.15
CA ILE A 356 -3.94 -3.37 10.11
C ILE A 356 -3.47 -2.81 8.76
N ARG A 357 -3.01 -3.66 7.84
CA ARG A 357 -2.30 -3.29 6.61
C ARG A 357 -3.25 -3.23 5.42
N THR A 358 -3.31 -2.10 4.71
CA THR A 358 -3.99 -1.96 3.41
C THR A 358 -3.15 -2.56 2.28
N VAL A 359 -3.44 -3.79 1.88
CA VAL A 359 -2.64 -4.52 0.86
C VAL A 359 -3.04 -4.19 -0.58
N GLY A 360 -4.21 -3.60 -0.79
CA GLY A 360 -4.63 -3.11 -2.09
C GLY A 360 -5.82 -2.16 -2.00
N SER A 361 -6.05 -1.40 -3.06
CA SER A 361 -7.22 -0.55 -3.20
C SER A 361 -7.69 -0.53 -4.63
N ALA A 362 -9.00 -0.44 -4.85
CA ALA A 362 -9.60 -0.39 -6.18
C ALA A 362 -10.79 0.60 -6.21
N LEU A 363 -10.90 1.38 -7.28
CA LEU A 363 -12.05 2.27 -7.53
C LEU A 363 -13.27 1.51 -8.07
N ASN A 364 -13.05 0.33 -8.64
CA ASN A 364 -14.06 -0.53 -9.21
C ASN A 364 -13.65 -2.00 -9.11
N LEU A 365 -14.62 -2.90 -9.05
CA LEU A 365 -14.40 -4.35 -9.08
C LEU A 365 -15.17 -4.94 -10.27
N GLY A 366 -14.76 -4.57 -11.48
CA GLY A 366 -15.49 -4.88 -12.72
C GLY A 366 -16.76 -4.03 -12.93
N LYS A 367 -17.18 -3.29 -11.91
CA LYS A 367 -18.25 -2.29 -11.95
C LYS A 367 -17.81 -1.05 -11.17
N PRO A 368 -18.03 0.17 -11.71
CA PRO A 368 -17.64 1.39 -11.02
C PRO A 368 -18.41 1.53 -9.71
N MET A 369 -17.72 2.09 -8.70
CA MET A 369 -18.36 2.58 -7.50
C MET A 369 -19.18 3.85 -7.78
N HIS A 370 -18.89 4.63 -8.82
CA HIS A 370 -19.64 5.87 -9.06
C HIS A 370 -21.05 5.60 -9.62
N ASP A 371 -22.07 6.17 -8.98
CA ASP A 371 -23.37 6.44 -9.62
C ASP A 371 -23.42 7.93 -9.95
N ARG A 372 -23.47 8.31 -11.23
CA ARG A 372 -23.54 9.74 -11.62
C ARG A 372 -24.90 10.38 -11.28
N SER A 373 -25.79 9.67 -10.59
CA SER A 373 -27.13 10.13 -10.26
C SER A 373 -27.22 10.98 -8.99
N THR A 374 -26.21 11.00 -8.12
CA THR A 374 -26.29 11.71 -6.83
C THR A 374 -24.96 12.31 -6.38
N ASP A 375 -24.98 13.60 -6.02
CA ASP A 375 -23.84 14.40 -5.51
C ASP A 375 -23.26 13.91 -4.18
N ASN A 376 -23.82 12.86 -3.57
CA ASN A 376 -23.39 12.37 -2.26
C ASN A 376 -22.33 11.25 -2.35
N CYS A 377 -21.96 10.80 -3.55
CA CYS A 377 -21.16 9.59 -3.83
C CYS A 377 -19.62 9.74 -3.81
N GLU A 378 -19.07 10.82 -3.26
CA GLU A 378 -17.64 11.11 -3.39
C GLU A 378 -16.78 10.82 -2.16
N ARG A 379 -17.39 10.51 -0.99
CA ARG A 379 -16.66 10.36 0.28
C ARG A 379 -16.82 8.99 0.95
N GLN A 380 -17.28 7.99 0.20
CA GLN A 380 -17.48 6.64 0.74
C GLN A 380 -16.26 5.75 0.60
N ARG A 381 -16.05 4.90 1.60
CA ARG A 381 -15.03 3.85 1.56
C ARG A 381 -15.64 2.53 2.02
N MET A 382 -15.18 1.45 1.41
CA MET A 382 -15.43 0.09 1.87
C MET A 382 -14.09 -0.53 2.27
N GLN A 383 -13.92 -0.78 3.56
CA GLN A 383 -12.87 -1.66 4.06
C GLN A 383 -13.31 -3.10 3.84
N VAL A 384 -12.44 -3.91 3.28
CA VAL A 384 -12.63 -5.34 3.05
C VAL A 384 -11.47 -6.07 3.74
N THR A 385 -11.71 -6.58 4.94
CA THR A 385 -10.71 -7.36 5.68
C THR A 385 -10.65 -8.76 5.07
N PHE A 386 -9.57 -9.03 4.36
CA PHE A 386 -9.42 -10.20 3.53
C PHE A 386 -8.35 -11.15 4.11
N PRO A 387 -8.72 -12.33 4.63
CA PRO A 387 -7.75 -13.29 5.16
C PRO A 387 -6.81 -13.84 4.10
N ALA A 388 -5.53 -13.97 4.45
CA ALA A 388 -4.51 -14.51 3.56
C ALA A 388 -4.83 -15.93 3.03
N LYS A 389 -5.49 -16.77 3.82
CA LYS A 389 -5.90 -18.13 3.42
C LYS A 389 -6.84 -18.17 2.22
N LEU A 390 -7.52 -17.06 1.91
CA LEU A 390 -8.44 -16.98 0.77
C LEU A 390 -7.72 -16.67 -0.55
N ASP A 391 -6.45 -16.26 -0.54
CA ASP A 391 -5.71 -15.89 -1.76
C ASP A 391 -5.66 -17.03 -2.78
N SER A 392 -5.22 -18.21 -2.35
CA SER A 392 -5.12 -19.41 -3.17
C SER A 392 -6.49 -20.02 -3.52
N ILE A 393 -7.51 -19.72 -2.71
CA ILE A 393 -8.87 -20.23 -2.89
C ILE A 393 -9.57 -19.40 -3.96
N ILE A 394 -9.76 -18.11 -3.74
CA ILE A 394 -10.54 -17.26 -4.65
C ILE A 394 -9.68 -16.50 -5.67
N GLY A 395 -8.40 -16.83 -5.74
CA GLY A 395 -7.47 -16.35 -6.77
C GLY A 395 -7.00 -14.92 -6.57
N SER A 396 -7.04 -14.38 -5.36
CA SER A 396 -6.58 -13.01 -5.15
C SER A 396 -5.10 -12.96 -4.79
N LYS A 397 -4.28 -12.43 -5.70
CA LYS A 397 -2.93 -11.98 -5.36
C LYS A 397 -3.01 -10.49 -5.09
N PHE A 398 -3.32 -10.09 -3.85
CA PHE A 398 -3.26 -8.69 -3.42
C PHE A 398 -1.84 -8.10 -3.41
N ASN A 399 -0.87 -8.81 -3.98
CA ASN A 399 0.48 -8.30 -4.15
C ASN A 399 0.49 -7.25 -5.28
N LYS A 400 0.25 -6.00 -4.87
CA LYS A 400 0.90 -4.77 -5.34
C LYS A 400 0.27 -3.96 -6.45
N GLN A 401 -0.78 -4.40 -7.14
CA GLN A 401 -1.53 -3.53 -8.07
C GLN A 401 -2.99 -3.98 -8.22
N MET A 402 -3.91 -3.36 -7.50
CA MET A 402 -5.35 -3.47 -7.81
C MET A 402 -5.90 -2.14 -8.33
N GLU A 403 -5.15 -1.39 -9.13
CA GLU A 403 -5.59 -0.03 -9.46
C GLU A 403 -6.90 0.01 -10.26
N ASN A 404 -7.34 -1.08 -10.92
CA ASN A 404 -8.68 -1.20 -11.53
C ASN A 404 -9.15 -2.65 -11.82
N ASN A 405 -8.59 -3.67 -11.15
CA ASN A 405 -8.86 -5.08 -11.48
C ASN A 405 -9.87 -5.74 -10.53
N ALA A 406 -10.79 -6.52 -11.09
CA ALA A 406 -11.74 -7.33 -10.34
C ALA A 406 -11.05 -8.56 -9.74
N LEU A 407 -11.50 -9.03 -8.57
CA LEU A 407 -11.07 -10.33 -8.04
C LEU A 407 -11.45 -11.44 -9.04
N PRO A 408 -10.70 -12.55 -9.16
CA PRO A 408 -11.12 -13.65 -10.05
C PRO A 408 -12.48 -14.25 -9.65
N CYS A 409 -12.83 -14.19 -8.36
CA CYS A 409 -14.16 -14.55 -7.90
C CYS A 409 -15.19 -13.45 -8.23
N ILE A 410 -15.83 -13.60 -9.40
CA ILE A 410 -16.87 -12.69 -9.90
C ILE A 410 -18.02 -12.53 -8.90
N VAL A 411 -18.48 -13.64 -8.31
CA VAL A 411 -19.57 -13.63 -7.32
C VAL A 411 -19.22 -12.74 -6.11
N LEU A 412 -17.97 -12.78 -5.66
CA LEU A 412 -17.51 -11.94 -4.56
C LEU A 412 -17.47 -10.46 -4.95
N ASN A 413 -16.98 -10.11 -6.16
CA ASN A 413 -17.02 -8.73 -6.64
C ASN A 413 -18.46 -8.19 -6.66
N ASP A 414 -19.38 -8.98 -7.20
CA ASP A 414 -20.80 -8.60 -7.31
C ASP A 414 -21.48 -8.53 -5.93
N ALA A 415 -21.08 -9.37 -4.97
CA ALA A 415 -21.55 -9.27 -3.58
C ALA A 415 -21.08 -7.97 -2.92
N LEU A 416 -19.78 -7.65 -3.00
CA LEU A 416 -19.19 -6.40 -2.47
C LEU A 416 -19.88 -5.18 -3.08
N TRP A 417 -20.07 -5.17 -4.41
CA TRP A 417 -20.72 -4.08 -5.11
C TRP A 417 -22.22 -3.96 -4.75
N SER A 418 -22.94 -5.08 -4.62
CA SER A 418 -24.35 -5.09 -4.22
C SER A 418 -24.54 -4.60 -2.79
N ILE A 419 -23.70 -5.01 -1.85
CA ILE A 419 -23.69 -4.50 -0.47
C ILE A 419 -23.45 -2.99 -0.47
N TRP A 420 -22.44 -2.53 -1.23
CA TRP A 420 -22.16 -1.11 -1.38
C TRP A 420 -23.39 -0.33 -1.84
N LYS A 421 -24.05 -0.73 -2.93
CA LYS A 421 -25.28 -0.09 -3.44
C LYS A 421 -26.38 -0.05 -2.39
N GLN A 422 -26.58 -1.13 -1.64
CA GLN A 422 -27.63 -1.20 -0.62
C GLN A 422 -27.42 -0.18 0.52
N VAL A 423 -26.16 0.07 0.89
CA VAL A 423 -25.80 1.05 1.90
C VAL A 423 -25.99 2.47 1.38
N ILE A 424 -25.55 2.76 0.16
CA ILE A 424 -25.69 4.11 -0.41
C ILE A 424 -27.16 4.50 -0.54
N ILE A 425 -28.00 3.61 -1.09
CA ILE A 425 -29.44 3.89 -1.24
C ILE A 425 -30.08 4.18 0.14
N LYS A 426 -29.60 3.51 1.20
CA LYS A 426 -30.05 3.80 2.55
C LYS A 426 -29.61 5.20 3.01
N TRP A 427 -28.33 5.53 2.88
CA TRP A 427 -27.82 6.84 3.28
C TRP A 427 -28.46 7.99 2.48
N GLU A 428 -28.73 7.81 1.20
CA GLU A 428 -29.49 8.78 0.40
C GLU A 428 -30.91 8.99 0.93
N ALA A 429 -31.57 7.94 1.40
CA ALA A 429 -32.91 8.02 1.97
C ALA A 429 -32.90 8.64 3.39
N ASP A 430 -31.82 8.45 4.14
CA ASP A 430 -31.63 9.01 5.47
C ASP A 430 -31.08 10.45 5.44
N SER A 431 -30.45 10.87 4.33
CA SER A 431 -29.95 12.24 4.15
C SER A 431 -31.10 13.24 4.23
N PRO A 432 -30.97 14.33 5.01
CA PRO A 432 -31.92 15.43 4.93
C PRO A 432 -31.88 15.97 3.50
N VAL A 433 -33.05 16.02 2.85
CA VAL A 433 -33.23 16.47 1.47
C VAL A 433 -32.43 17.77 1.23
N LYS A 434 -31.44 17.73 0.33
CA LYS A 434 -30.93 18.97 -0.28
C LYS A 434 -32.09 19.57 -1.07
N VAL A 435 -32.61 20.70 -0.60
CA VAL A 435 -33.47 21.57 -1.42
C VAL A 435 -32.74 21.78 -2.73
N LYS A 436 -33.38 21.47 -3.85
CA LYS A 436 -32.83 21.73 -5.19
C LYS A 436 -32.44 23.20 -5.24
N SER A 437 -31.15 23.50 -5.36
CA SER A 437 -30.71 24.82 -5.79
C SER A 437 -31.23 24.99 -7.21
N GLU A 438 -32.23 25.85 -7.37
CA GLU A 438 -32.66 26.29 -8.69
C GLU A 438 -31.46 26.87 -9.43
N THR A 439 -31.31 26.41 -10.67
CA THR A 439 -30.35 26.88 -11.65
C THR A 439 -30.43 28.40 -11.81
N GLU A 440 -29.42 29.13 -11.34
CA GLU A 440 -29.13 30.46 -11.87
C GLU A 440 -28.37 30.29 -13.19
N THR A 441 -29.10 30.52 -14.27
CA THR A 441 -28.57 30.76 -15.61
C THR A 441 -27.59 31.92 -15.59
N THR A 442 -26.30 31.62 -15.80
CA THR A 442 -25.26 32.62 -16.07
C THR A 442 -25.46 33.21 -17.47
N ALA A 443 -25.93 34.45 -17.55
CA ALA A 443 -25.72 35.31 -18.71
C ALA A 443 -24.37 36.02 -18.55
N ALA A 444 -23.51 35.90 -19.56
CA ALA A 444 -22.17 36.49 -19.61
C ALA A 444 -22.21 37.97 -19.99
N VAL A 445 -21.50 38.85 -19.25
CA VAL A 445 -21.09 40.22 -19.65
C VAL A 445 -19.74 40.55 -18.94
N PRO A 446 -18.80 41.31 -19.56
CA PRO A 446 -17.35 41.06 -19.46
C PRO A 446 -16.57 41.88 -18.43
N ALA A 447 -15.28 41.55 -18.31
CA ALA A 447 -14.30 42.04 -17.36
C ALA A 447 -14.02 43.57 -17.40
N GLY A 448 -13.81 44.14 -16.21
CA GLY A 448 -13.31 45.49 -15.93
C GLY A 448 -12.73 45.58 -14.50
N PRO A 449 -11.83 46.53 -14.20
CA PRO A 449 -10.61 46.27 -13.42
C PRO A 449 -10.74 46.40 -11.89
N ALA A 450 -9.79 45.77 -11.20
CA ALA A 450 -9.68 45.68 -9.74
C ALA A 450 -9.46 47.04 -9.04
N PRO A 451 -10.06 47.28 -7.86
CA PRO A 451 -9.66 48.36 -6.96
C PRO A 451 -8.85 47.88 -5.74
N ALA A 452 -8.03 48.80 -5.25
CA ALA A 452 -6.98 48.62 -4.24
C ALA A 452 -7.47 48.51 -2.78
N ALA A 453 -6.58 47.97 -1.94
CA ALA A 453 -6.73 47.79 -0.49
C ALA A 453 -6.74 49.10 0.32
N PRO A 454 -7.40 49.14 1.50
CA PRO A 454 -7.13 50.15 2.51
C PRO A 454 -6.53 49.57 3.81
N ALA A 455 -5.85 50.46 4.53
CA ALA A 455 -4.88 50.24 5.59
C ALA A 455 -5.48 50.16 7.02
N ALA A 456 -4.63 49.70 7.95
CA ALA A 456 -4.85 49.58 9.40
C ALA A 456 -4.87 50.94 10.15
N PRO A 457 -5.44 50.96 11.37
CA PRO A 457 -4.91 51.81 12.44
C PRO A 457 -4.74 51.11 13.80
N ALA A 458 -3.96 51.77 14.66
CA ALA A 458 -3.29 51.31 15.87
C ALA A 458 -4.10 51.42 17.20
N ALA A 459 -3.57 50.78 18.25
CA ALA A 459 -4.09 50.68 19.63
C ALA A 459 -3.93 51.96 20.49
N PRO A 460 -4.59 52.08 21.68
CA PRO A 460 -3.91 51.71 22.95
C PRO A 460 -4.75 51.23 24.18
N ALA A 461 -4.09 50.41 25.03
CA ALA A 461 -3.95 50.33 26.51
C ALA A 461 -5.10 50.36 27.59
N LEU A 462 -5.01 49.35 28.51
CA LEU A 462 -5.16 49.29 30.01
C LEU A 462 -6.52 49.11 30.77
N GLY A 463 -6.78 47.87 31.24
CA GLY A 463 -7.29 47.37 32.57
C GLY A 463 -8.69 47.76 33.15
N PRO A 464 -9.21 47.13 34.25
CA PRO A 464 -9.16 45.72 34.71
C PRO A 464 -10.56 45.09 35.05
N ARG A 465 -10.59 43.73 35.09
CA ARG A 465 -11.41 42.75 35.86
C ARG A 465 -12.73 43.20 36.57
N ALA A 466 -13.87 42.56 36.24
CA ALA A 466 -14.85 41.91 37.17
C ALA A 466 -16.24 41.62 36.54
N GLU A 467 -16.74 40.41 36.82
CA GLU A 467 -18.15 39.97 36.99
C GLU A 467 -19.16 39.78 35.84
N ALA A 468 -20.02 38.76 36.10
CA ALA A 468 -21.24 38.31 35.43
C ALA A 468 -21.03 37.39 34.20
N VAL A 469 -21.72 36.23 34.06
CA VAL A 469 -23.11 35.94 34.43
C VAL A 469 -23.25 34.46 34.82
N ALA A 470 -23.70 34.25 36.06
CA ALA A 470 -24.44 33.08 36.47
C ALA A 470 -25.87 33.18 35.90
N TRP A 471 -26.26 32.28 34.99
CA TRP A 471 -27.67 31.97 34.75
C TRP A 471 -27.82 30.66 33.98
N LEU A 472 -27.86 29.52 34.69
CA LEU A 472 -28.71 28.39 34.33
C LEU A 472 -28.82 27.36 35.48
N VAL A 473 -29.59 27.69 36.51
CA VAL A 473 -30.18 26.69 37.42
C VAL A 473 -31.66 27.04 37.54
N ALA A 474 -32.52 26.15 37.04
CA ALA A 474 -33.71 25.69 37.75
C ALA A 474 -34.55 24.75 36.86
N GLN A 475 -35.08 23.70 37.51
CA GLN A 475 -36.24 22.86 37.16
C GLN A 475 -35.98 21.55 36.38
N LEU A 476 -35.69 20.48 37.13
CA LEU A 476 -36.37 19.18 36.96
C LEU A 476 -36.64 18.55 38.35
N PRO A 477 -37.75 17.82 38.54
CA PRO A 477 -38.31 17.44 39.85
C PRO A 477 -37.77 16.12 40.44
N ASP A 478 -38.10 15.93 41.73
CA ASP A 478 -37.65 14.91 42.68
C ASP A 478 -37.95 13.42 42.36
N GLU A 479 -36.98 12.64 42.84
CA GLU A 479 -36.80 11.22 43.20
C GLU A 479 -37.95 10.18 43.20
N ALA A 480 -37.55 8.96 42.81
CA ALA A 480 -37.97 7.69 43.42
C ALA A 480 -36.70 6.86 43.79
N PRO A 481 -36.71 6.05 44.88
CA PRO A 481 -35.48 5.61 45.55
C PRO A 481 -34.87 4.33 44.95
N ALA A 482 -33.54 4.28 44.88
CA ALA A 482 -32.74 3.12 44.49
C ALA A 482 -32.08 2.44 45.72
N PRO A 483 -31.73 1.14 45.65
CA PRO A 483 -31.57 0.26 46.82
C PRO A 483 -30.21 0.38 47.54
N ALA A 484 -30.18 -0.11 48.78
CA ALA A 484 -29.07 0.00 49.73
C ALA A 484 -27.73 -0.62 49.25
N PRO A 485 -26.58 0.01 49.55
CA PRO A 485 -25.26 -0.52 49.21
C PRO A 485 -24.79 -1.62 50.18
N ALA A 486 -24.09 -2.61 49.62
CA ALA A 486 -23.48 -3.74 50.33
C ALA A 486 -22.30 -3.31 51.25
N PRO A 487 -21.98 -4.08 52.32
CA PRO A 487 -20.97 -3.70 53.30
C PRO A 487 -19.53 -3.81 52.76
N ALA A 488 -18.69 -2.86 53.18
CA ALA A 488 -17.29 -2.69 52.78
C ALA A 488 -16.36 -3.80 53.34
N PRO A 489 -15.29 -4.19 52.61
CA PRO A 489 -14.28 -5.12 53.10
C PRO A 489 -13.30 -4.46 54.11
N ALA A 490 -12.80 -5.28 55.04
CA ALA A 490 -11.89 -4.93 56.13
C ALA A 490 -10.50 -4.43 55.66
N PRO A 491 -9.79 -3.61 56.47
CA PRO A 491 -8.55 -2.96 56.07
C PRO A 491 -7.36 -3.94 56.01
N ALA A 492 -6.67 -3.97 54.88
CA ALA A 492 -5.39 -4.65 54.70
C ALA A 492 -4.21 -3.72 55.09
N LEU A 493 -3.15 -4.36 55.57
CA LEU A 493 -2.01 -3.83 56.33
C LEU A 493 -1.24 -2.67 55.65
N ALA A 494 -0.74 -1.76 56.49
CA ALA A 494 0.07 -0.61 56.12
C ALA A 494 1.40 -1.01 55.44
N ALA A 495 1.72 -0.32 54.34
CA ALA A 495 3.01 -0.39 53.65
C ALA A 495 4.12 0.35 54.44
N PRO A 496 5.38 -0.09 54.36
CA PRO A 496 6.49 0.55 55.06
C PRO A 496 6.87 1.92 54.46
N ALA A 497 7.29 2.83 55.32
CA ALA A 497 7.65 4.22 54.98
C ALA A 497 8.85 4.33 54.02
N PRO A 498 8.88 5.33 53.12
CA PRO A 498 9.98 5.54 52.19
C PRO A 498 11.22 6.13 52.88
N ALA A 499 12.40 5.71 52.42
CA ALA A 499 13.71 6.16 52.90
C ALA A 499 13.99 7.64 52.56
N PRO A 500 14.84 8.35 53.33
CA PRO A 500 15.10 9.79 53.15
C PRO A 500 15.85 10.10 51.84
N ALA A 501 15.43 11.18 51.17
CA ALA A 501 16.05 11.68 49.94
C ALA A 501 17.48 12.22 50.18
N LEU A 502 18.41 11.81 49.33
CA LEU A 502 19.79 12.33 49.30
C LEU A 502 19.83 13.74 48.68
N ALA A 503 20.63 14.62 49.27
CA ALA A 503 20.82 16.00 48.84
C ALA A 503 21.43 16.10 47.43
N PRO A 504 21.08 17.13 46.63
CA PRO A 504 21.56 17.27 45.25
C PRO A 504 23.05 17.64 45.18
N ALA A 505 23.77 16.97 44.27
CA ALA A 505 25.17 17.22 43.96
C ALA A 505 25.40 18.58 43.24
N PRO A 506 26.56 19.23 43.42
CA PRO A 506 26.85 20.55 42.86
C PRO A 506 27.00 20.54 41.33
N ALA A 507 26.58 21.64 40.70
CA ALA A 507 26.56 21.84 39.26
C ALA A 507 27.97 21.86 38.62
N PRO A 508 28.17 21.25 37.43
CA PRO A 508 29.45 21.28 36.72
C PRO A 508 29.80 22.69 36.18
N ALA A 509 31.08 23.02 36.22
CA ALA A 509 31.63 24.27 35.68
C ALA A 509 31.55 24.33 34.13
N ALA A 510 31.32 25.54 33.61
CA ALA A 510 31.15 25.80 32.18
C ALA A 510 32.44 25.50 31.37
N PRO A 511 32.33 24.92 30.15
CA PRO A 511 33.47 24.63 29.30
C PRO A 511 34.04 25.90 28.62
N ALA A 512 35.36 25.92 28.42
CA ALA A 512 36.10 27.00 27.80
C ALA A 512 35.84 27.14 26.27
N PRO A 513 36.02 28.33 25.67
CA PRO A 513 35.72 28.55 24.25
C PRO A 513 36.69 27.81 23.30
N ALA A 514 36.14 27.30 22.20
CA ALA A 514 36.87 26.56 21.17
C ALA A 514 37.83 27.45 20.34
N PRO A 515 38.99 26.91 19.89
CA PRO A 515 39.93 27.64 19.05
C PRO A 515 39.40 27.89 17.63
N ALA A 516 39.81 29.02 17.04
CA ALA A 516 39.38 29.48 15.72
C ALA A 516 39.84 28.55 14.58
N PRO A 517 39.01 28.33 13.54
CA PRO A 517 39.32 27.44 12.43
C PRO A 517 40.45 27.98 11.53
N ALA A 518 41.29 27.07 11.04
CA ALA A 518 42.39 27.35 10.11
C ALA A 518 41.87 27.70 8.69
N PRO A 519 42.59 28.54 7.92
CA PRO A 519 42.16 28.97 6.60
C PRO A 519 42.17 27.82 5.56
N PRO A 520 41.26 27.84 4.58
CA PRO A 520 41.13 26.78 3.58
C PRO A 520 42.32 26.77 2.58
N PRO A 521 42.65 25.59 2.01
CA PRO A 521 43.72 25.47 1.02
C PRO A 521 43.35 26.14 -0.31
N PRO A 522 44.35 26.61 -1.08
CA PRO A 522 44.12 27.25 -2.37
C PRO A 522 43.57 26.26 -3.42
N PRO A 523 42.76 26.76 -4.38
CA PRO A 523 42.14 25.92 -5.41
C PRO A 523 43.18 25.29 -6.35
N ALA A 524 42.93 24.03 -6.72
CA ALA A 524 43.75 23.27 -7.65
C ALA A 524 43.71 23.86 -9.09
N PRO A 525 44.80 23.76 -9.87
CA PRO A 525 44.84 24.27 -11.24
C PRO A 525 43.86 23.55 -12.18
N ALA A 526 43.28 24.31 -13.10
CA ALA A 526 42.34 23.81 -14.10
C ALA A 526 42.99 22.76 -15.04
N PRO A 527 42.27 21.67 -15.40
CA PRO A 527 42.78 20.67 -16.34
C PRO A 527 43.03 21.26 -17.74
N ALA A 528 44.12 20.84 -18.38
CA ALA A 528 44.44 21.20 -19.75
C ALA A 528 43.38 20.68 -20.74
N PRO A 529 43.05 21.44 -21.81
CA PRO A 529 42.06 21.02 -22.80
C PRO A 529 42.50 19.76 -23.55
N ALA A 530 41.55 18.85 -23.74
CA ALA A 530 41.76 17.56 -24.42
C ALA A 530 42.14 17.76 -25.91
N PRO A 531 43.08 16.95 -26.45
CA PRO A 531 43.47 17.02 -27.84
C PRO A 531 42.34 16.61 -28.79
N ALA A 532 42.27 17.28 -29.94
CA ALA A 532 41.27 17.03 -30.97
C ALA A 532 41.38 15.59 -31.54
N PRO A 533 40.26 14.88 -31.77
CA PRO A 533 40.28 13.51 -32.27
C PRO A 533 40.79 13.42 -33.71
N ALA A 534 41.62 12.41 -33.96
CA ALA A 534 42.14 12.07 -35.28
C ALA A 534 41.03 11.56 -36.23
N PRO A 535 41.17 11.77 -37.55
CA PRO A 535 40.16 11.37 -38.53
C PRO A 535 40.00 9.85 -38.60
N ALA A 536 38.75 9.39 -38.62
CA ALA A 536 38.37 7.98 -38.60
C ALA A 536 38.68 7.27 -39.95
N PRO A 537 39.06 5.97 -39.93
CA PRO A 537 39.26 5.17 -41.14
C PRO A 537 37.94 4.91 -41.89
N ALA A 538 38.02 4.88 -43.22
CA ALA A 538 36.90 4.55 -44.09
C ALA A 538 36.42 3.10 -43.88
N LEU A 539 35.15 2.93 -43.52
CA LEU A 539 34.49 1.64 -43.37
C LEU A 539 33.84 1.19 -44.68
N ALA A 540 34.05 -0.09 -45.02
CA ALA A 540 33.35 -0.81 -46.06
C ALA A 540 31.85 -0.95 -45.74
N ALA A 541 31.03 -0.99 -46.80
CA ALA A 541 29.57 -0.90 -46.77
C ALA A 541 28.87 -2.06 -46.03
N PRO A 542 27.82 -1.77 -45.22
CA PRO A 542 26.85 -2.77 -44.78
C PRO A 542 25.57 -2.76 -45.65
N ALA A 543 24.95 -3.94 -45.72
CA ALA A 543 23.69 -4.24 -46.41
C ALA A 543 22.47 -3.49 -45.83
N PRO A 544 21.40 -3.25 -46.62
CA PRO A 544 20.29 -2.41 -46.19
C PRO A 544 19.36 -3.11 -45.20
N VAL A 545 19.19 -2.50 -44.02
CA VAL A 545 18.12 -2.77 -43.07
C VAL A 545 16.92 -1.89 -43.41
N LEU A 546 15.76 -2.51 -43.58
CA LEU A 546 14.47 -1.86 -43.81
C LEU A 546 14.11 -0.92 -42.64
N THR A 547 13.86 0.33 -42.99
CA THR A 547 13.40 1.41 -42.13
C THR A 547 11.94 1.22 -41.72
N THR A 548 11.67 1.17 -40.41
CA THR A 548 10.34 1.39 -39.86
C THR A 548 9.92 2.83 -40.17
N HIS A 549 8.99 3.00 -41.10
CA HIS A 549 8.35 4.28 -41.37
C HIS A 549 7.43 4.65 -40.21
N SER A 550 7.59 5.89 -39.71
CA SER A 550 6.54 6.61 -39.00
C SER A 550 5.24 6.54 -39.80
N ILE A 551 4.19 5.96 -39.20
CA ILE A 551 2.84 6.09 -39.74
C ILE A 551 2.27 7.38 -39.15
N ALA A 552 2.36 8.44 -39.93
CA ALA A 552 1.49 9.60 -39.79
C ALA A 552 0.03 9.12 -39.90
N ALA A 553 -0.83 9.67 -39.04
CA ALA A 553 -2.27 9.46 -39.08
C ALA A 553 -2.80 9.68 -40.51
N HIS A 554 -3.41 8.63 -41.06
CA HIS A 554 -4.31 8.74 -42.21
C HIS A 554 -5.62 8.09 -41.80
N GLU A 555 -6.62 8.94 -41.57
CA GLU A 555 -8.02 8.53 -41.52
C GLU A 555 -8.40 7.90 -42.86
N ARG A 556 -8.57 6.57 -42.88
CA ARG A 556 -9.40 5.88 -43.86
C ARG A 556 -10.06 4.66 -43.24
N THR A 557 -11.38 4.66 -43.38
CA THR A 557 -12.38 3.73 -42.84
C THR A 557 -11.98 2.26 -42.99
N THR A 558 -11.53 1.64 -41.91
CA THR A 558 -11.57 0.19 -41.71
C THR A 558 -12.68 -0.11 -40.70
N SER A 559 -13.48 -1.14 -40.97
CA SER A 559 -14.60 -1.48 -40.11
C SER A 559 -14.11 -1.90 -38.73
N LYS A 560 -14.79 -1.43 -37.68
CA LYS A 560 -14.39 -1.58 -36.28
C LYS A 560 -14.22 -3.05 -35.84
N SER A 561 -14.78 -4.02 -36.58
CA SER A 561 -14.67 -5.45 -36.25
C SER A 561 -13.35 -6.09 -36.66
N ASP A 562 -12.71 -5.62 -37.73
CA ASP A 562 -11.51 -6.27 -38.27
C ASP A 562 -10.25 -5.90 -37.45
N TYR A 563 -10.24 -4.71 -36.87
CA TYR A 563 -9.19 -4.25 -35.98
C TYR A 563 -9.23 -4.96 -34.62
N ASP A 564 -10.43 -5.20 -34.08
CA ASP A 564 -10.61 -5.93 -32.82
C ASP A 564 -10.18 -7.41 -32.95
N LEU A 565 -10.42 -8.03 -34.10
CA LEU A 565 -9.97 -9.40 -34.40
C LEU A 565 -8.44 -9.51 -34.49
N LEU A 566 -7.77 -8.52 -35.08
CA LEU A 566 -6.30 -8.45 -35.14
C LEU A 566 -5.68 -8.25 -33.76
N VAL A 567 -6.31 -7.45 -32.89
CA VAL A 567 -5.85 -7.23 -31.51
C VAL A 567 -6.05 -8.49 -30.65
N GLN A 568 -7.17 -9.20 -30.82
CA GLN A 568 -7.41 -10.47 -30.12
C GLN A 568 -6.42 -11.56 -30.55
N LEU A 569 -6.13 -11.69 -31.86
CA LEU A 569 -5.13 -12.63 -32.37
C LEU A 569 -3.73 -12.31 -31.82
N ARG A 570 -3.34 -11.03 -31.76
CA ARG A 570 -2.04 -10.62 -31.20
C ARG A 570 -1.90 -10.96 -29.72
N ASN A 571 -2.99 -10.88 -28.97
CA ASN A 571 -3.01 -11.21 -27.54
C ASN A 571 -2.94 -12.72 -27.29
N ILE A 572 -3.59 -13.55 -28.12
CA ILE A 572 -3.48 -15.01 -28.06
C ILE A 572 -2.05 -15.47 -28.39
N VAL A 573 -1.40 -14.83 -29.38
CA VAL A 573 -0.02 -15.11 -29.81
C VAL A 573 1.02 -14.80 -28.73
N THR A 574 0.72 -13.91 -27.78
CA THR A 574 1.66 -13.53 -26.70
C THR A 574 1.80 -14.63 -25.63
N ILE A 575 0.90 -15.62 -25.62
CA ILE A 575 0.84 -16.66 -24.57
C ILE A 575 1.64 -17.93 -24.95
N ALA A 576 1.89 -18.19 -26.23
CA ALA A 576 2.53 -19.43 -26.71
C ALA A 576 3.90 -19.16 -27.38
N ASN A 577 4.93 -18.91 -26.58
CA ASN A 577 6.27 -18.59 -27.08
C ASN A 577 7.10 -19.86 -27.42
N THR A 578 6.75 -20.57 -28.50
CA THR A 578 7.54 -21.71 -29.03
C THR A 578 8.08 -21.46 -30.44
N ARG A 579 9.23 -22.06 -30.76
CA ARG A 579 10.00 -21.82 -32.00
C ARG A 579 9.25 -22.23 -33.27
N ASP A 580 8.42 -23.27 -33.19
CA ASP A 580 7.62 -23.77 -34.32
C ASP A 580 6.47 -22.83 -34.71
N PHE A 581 5.97 -22.05 -33.75
CA PHE A 581 4.86 -21.11 -33.96
C PHE A 581 5.29 -19.86 -34.75
N ASN A 582 6.54 -19.41 -34.56
CA ASN A 582 7.11 -18.28 -35.32
C ASN A 582 7.30 -18.59 -36.81
N ILE A 583 7.56 -19.87 -37.16
CA ILE A 583 7.65 -20.34 -38.55
C ILE A 583 6.25 -20.33 -39.19
N LEU A 584 5.23 -20.74 -38.43
CA LEU A 584 3.82 -20.69 -38.83
C LEU A 584 3.34 -19.25 -39.06
N LEU A 585 3.70 -18.32 -38.18
CA LEU A 585 3.37 -16.89 -38.30
C LEU A 585 3.98 -16.25 -39.55
N ALA A 586 5.22 -16.64 -39.91
CA ALA A 586 5.87 -16.17 -41.14
C ALA A 586 5.15 -16.67 -42.41
N SER A 587 4.62 -17.90 -42.39
CA SER A 587 3.84 -18.47 -43.50
C SER A 587 2.44 -17.87 -43.63
N ALA A 588 1.82 -17.46 -42.52
CA ALA A 588 0.52 -16.80 -42.51
C ALA A 588 0.62 -15.36 -43.03
N ASN A 589 1.64 -14.62 -42.61
CA ASN A 589 1.89 -13.24 -43.05
C ASN A 589 2.18 -13.12 -44.56
N THR A 590 2.68 -14.17 -45.21
CA THR A 590 2.89 -14.18 -46.67
C THR A 590 1.58 -14.34 -47.46
N SER A 591 0.51 -14.87 -46.83
CA SER A 591 -0.80 -15.07 -47.48
C SER A 591 -1.77 -13.89 -47.29
N ILE A 592 -1.44 -12.93 -46.42
CA ILE A 592 -2.23 -11.73 -46.13
C ILE A 592 -1.61 -10.56 -46.91
N GLN A 593 -1.80 -10.56 -48.24
CA GLN A 593 -1.55 -9.37 -49.05
C GLN A 593 -2.80 -8.47 -49.08
N PRO A 594 -2.65 -7.15 -49.26
CA PRO A 594 -3.79 -6.23 -49.32
C PRO A 594 -4.72 -6.62 -50.48
N GLY A 595 -5.98 -6.92 -50.16
CA GLY A 595 -7.02 -7.25 -51.16
C GLY A 595 -7.48 -8.70 -51.19
N ASN A 596 -6.98 -9.59 -50.33
CA ASN A 596 -7.47 -10.97 -50.24
C ASN A 596 -8.47 -11.12 -49.07
N THR A 597 -9.76 -11.32 -49.38
CA THR A 597 -10.89 -11.27 -48.44
C THR A 597 -11.09 -12.53 -47.59
N ASP A 598 -10.21 -13.53 -47.65
CA ASP A 598 -10.44 -14.82 -47.01
C ASP A 598 -9.62 -15.04 -45.72
N ILE A 599 -9.77 -14.12 -44.76
CA ILE A 599 -9.27 -14.27 -43.37
C ILE A 599 -9.81 -15.56 -42.74
N TYR A 600 -11.03 -15.97 -43.13
CA TYR A 600 -11.68 -17.19 -42.68
C TYR A 600 -10.92 -18.46 -43.11
N LYS A 601 -10.32 -18.49 -44.30
CA LYS A 601 -9.53 -19.65 -44.77
C LYS A 601 -8.20 -19.78 -44.04
N ALA A 602 -7.58 -18.65 -43.66
CA ALA A 602 -6.37 -18.65 -42.83
C ALA A 602 -6.66 -19.18 -41.42
N LEU A 603 -7.79 -18.78 -40.82
CA LEU A 603 -8.23 -19.25 -39.50
C LEU A 603 -8.56 -20.75 -39.49
N MET A 604 -9.24 -21.27 -40.52
CA MET A 604 -9.54 -22.71 -40.64
C MET A 604 -8.26 -23.56 -40.80
N LYS A 605 -7.23 -23.03 -41.46
CA LYS A 605 -5.95 -23.71 -41.64
C LYS A 605 -5.10 -23.72 -40.36
N ILE A 606 -5.17 -22.65 -39.56
CA ILE A 606 -4.55 -22.58 -38.24
C ILE A 606 -5.26 -23.56 -37.27
N SER A 607 -6.59 -23.59 -37.28
CA SER A 607 -7.39 -24.52 -36.48
C SER A 607 -7.07 -25.99 -36.80
N SER A 608 -6.96 -26.36 -38.09
CA SER A 608 -6.64 -27.74 -38.47
C SER A 608 -5.20 -28.17 -38.12
N LEU A 609 -4.28 -27.21 -37.92
CA LEU A 609 -2.87 -27.48 -37.61
C LEU A 609 -2.60 -27.57 -36.10
N LEU A 610 -3.51 -27.05 -35.26
CA LEU A 610 -3.36 -27.07 -33.81
C LEU A 610 -3.92 -28.35 -33.16
N GLY A 611 -4.71 -29.15 -33.89
CA GLY A 611 -5.49 -30.23 -33.26
C GLY A 611 -6.58 -29.66 -32.33
N GLU A 612 -7.58 -30.47 -31.95
CA GLU A 612 -8.72 -30.02 -31.12
C GLU A 612 -8.34 -29.19 -29.87
#